data_AF-A0A535S8D5-F1
#
_entry.id   AF-A0A535S8D5-F1
#
_cell.length_a   1.000
_cell.length_b   1.000
_cell.length_c   1.000
_cell.angle_alpha   90.00
_cell.angle_beta   90.00
_cell.angle_gamma   90.00
#
_symmetry.space_group_name_H-M   'P 1'
#
loop_
_entity.id
_entity.type
_entity.pdbx_description
1 polymer ?
#
loop_
_entity_poly.entity_id
_entity_poly.type
_entity_poly.pdbx_seq_one_letter_code
_entity_poly.pdbx_strand_id
1 'polypeptide(L)'
;MDESLLQPENAAILTSPSVPVVSVDFWQSFRLFASRFDESGFTHWYVYVVGLFVLFFIPFLLQNSNLIKLFTLQEMAFYKESLCLDLIIGIAVVLIVLTFNLWRSIIRQTFERLGTKQRIHLKNEQGDLDQEYRAFLDEYQADLLSTRRYIVAAIFMVGWVILIWSLVTPYVSFSRLLFFVTPGALVLGYFVGISSWIMIMSGIRLRALTLKFTLNIEPAHPDNCGGLRFLGNFCLAMALPILAGVAFFGLYGIGGAIFPSLIYDKNAAHIEAVLGLIIFDVPLAFFAFFFPLWCIHREMVERKEAYEDIFGDYLSQLEKKLWAALRQKNLEDAKALKEEIEVAQVINPDIQGYPSWPFDRRILLIYLLPQALPILGILLPLFLH
;
A
#
# COMPACT_ATOMS: atom_id res chain seq x y z
N MET A 1 0.78 -43.73 -17.60
CA MET A 1 1.30 -42.60 -16.82
C MET A 1 2.15 -43.18 -15.72
N ASP A 2 3.46 -42.90 -15.69
CA ASP A 2 4.28 -43.25 -14.53
C ASP A 2 3.86 -42.27 -13.43
N GLU A 3 3.05 -42.75 -12.49
CA GLU A 3 2.48 -41.94 -11.42
C GLU A 3 3.59 -41.24 -10.61
N SER A 4 4.83 -41.71 -10.71
CA SER A 4 6.05 -41.13 -10.12
C SER A 4 6.47 -39.75 -10.65
N LEU A 5 6.07 -39.35 -11.88
CA LEU A 5 6.40 -38.03 -12.43
C LEU A 5 5.36 -36.95 -12.11
N LEU A 6 4.15 -37.37 -11.70
CA LEU A 6 3.08 -36.50 -11.19
C LEU A 6 2.84 -36.67 -9.69
N GLN A 7 3.40 -37.69 -9.07
CA GLN A 7 3.60 -37.75 -7.64
C GLN A 7 4.67 -36.71 -7.33
N PRO A 8 4.33 -35.64 -6.60
CA PRO A 8 5.37 -34.90 -5.93
C PRO A 8 6.05 -35.96 -5.05
N GLU A 9 7.31 -36.27 -5.29
CA GLU A 9 8.13 -37.06 -4.36
C GLU A 9 8.21 -36.37 -2.97
N ASN A 10 7.60 -35.19 -2.85
CA ASN A 10 7.36 -34.41 -1.64
C ASN A 10 5.93 -34.53 -1.04
N ALA A 11 5.01 -35.34 -1.60
CA ALA A 11 3.61 -35.41 -1.14
C ALA A 11 3.39 -36.28 0.11
N ALA A 12 4.40 -37.04 0.54
CA ALA A 12 4.30 -38.00 1.63
C ALA A 12 4.66 -37.43 3.03
N ILE A 13 4.85 -36.11 3.18
CA ILE A 13 5.03 -35.45 4.50
C ILE A 13 3.72 -34.76 4.93
N LEU A 14 2.60 -35.48 4.89
CA LEU A 14 1.29 -34.96 5.27
C LEU A 14 0.56 -35.86 6.26
N THR A 15 1.19 -36.24 7.38
CA THR A 15 0.46 -36.78 8.55
C THR A 15 1.25 -36.63 9.86
N SER A 16 1.34 -35.41 10.43
CA SER A 16 1.61 -35.19 11.87
C SER A 16 1.59 -33.68 12.20
N PRO A 17 1.12 -33.26 13.39
CA PRO A 17 0.33 -32.04 13.57
C PRO A 17 1.15 -30.76 13.38
N SER A 18 0.89 -30.05 12.29
CA SER A 18 1.32 -28.67 12.09
C SER A 18 0.42 -27.74 12.91
N VAL A 19 1.01 -27.01 13.87
CA VAL A 19 0.70 -25.66 14.39
C VAL A 19 1.46 -25.52 15.73
N PRO A 20 2.24 -24.45 16.01
CA PRO A 20 2.01 -23.09 15.53
C PRO A 20 3.22 -22.38 14.90
N VAL A 21 3.04 -21.91 13.66
CA VAL A 21 4.05 -21.12 12.91
C VAL A 21 4.40 -19.77 13.56
N VAL A 22 3.61 -19.29 14.52
CA VAL A 22 3.97 -18.23 15.49
C VAL A 22 3.12 -18.45 16.74
N SER A 23 3.70 -18.42 17.95
CA SER A 23 2.89 -18.56 19.17
C SER A 23 1.95 -17.36 19.33
N VAL A 24 0.73 -17.62 19.81
CA VAL A 24 -0.27 -16.59 20.16
C VAL A 24 0.35 -15.49 21.04
N ASP A 25 1.38 -15.83 21.81
CA ASP A 25 2.12 -14.93 22.70
C ASP A 25 2.86 -13.81 21.95
N PHE A 26 3.43 -14.07 20.75
CA PHE A 26 4.14 -13.04 20.00
C PHE A 26 3.19 -11.88 19.67
N TRP A 27 2.02 -12.17 19.11
CA TRP A 27 1.06 -11.16 18.69
C TRP A 27 0.40 -10.43 19.86
N GLN A 28 0.40 -11.01 21.07
CA GLN A 28 0.02 -10.29 22.29
C GLN A 28 1.08 -9.27 22.72
N SER A 29 2.35 -9.54 22.43
CA SER A 29 3.48 -8.66 22.74
C SER A 29 3.86 -7.69 21.60
N PHE A 30 3.35 -7.93 20.38
CA PHE A 30 3.67 -7.16 19.20
C PHE A 30 3.20 -5.71 19.35
N ARG A 31 4.14 -4.77 19.20
CA ARG A 31 3.88 -3.33 19.27
C ARG A 31 4.26 -2.68 17.96
N LEU A 32 3.30 -1.97 17.37
CA LEU A 32 3.56 -1.13 16.20
C LEU A 32 4.19 0.21 16.57
N PHE A 33 3.93 0.69 17.79
CA PHE A 33 4.39 1.99 18.27
C PHE A 33 5.31 1.83 19.47
N ALA A 34 6.41 2.59 19.50
CA ALA A 34 7.35 2.56 20.62
C ALA A 34 6.90 3.38 21.83
N SER A 35 5.96 4.32 21.67
CA SER A 35 5.44 5.10 22.78
C SER A 35 3.92 4.98 22.91
N ARG A 36 3.43 5.08 24.16
CA ARG A 36 1.98 5.16 24.45
C ARG A 36 1.34 6.41 23.87
N PHE A 37 2.13 7.48 23.69
CA PHE A 37 1.66 8.71 23.06
C PHE A 37 1.30 8.46 21.59
N ASP A 38 2.18 7.80 20.83
CA ASP A 38 1.92 7.45 19.43
C ASP A 38 0.66 6.57 19.33
N GLU A 39 0.60 5.51 20.15
CA GLU A 39 -0.53 4.58 20.16
C GLU A 39 -1.86 5.28 20.49
N SER A 40 -1.86 6.14 21.51
CA SER A 40 -3.02 6.97 21.86
C SER A 40 -3.38 7.94 20.74
N GLY A 41 -2.39 8.55 20.10
CA GLY A 41 -2.56 9.48 18.98
C GLY A 41 -3.33 8.86 17.82
N PHE A 42 -2.95 7.66 17.40
CA PHE A 42 -3.63 6.96 16.31
C PHE A 42 -4.96 6.33 16.72
N THR A 43 -5.10 5.92 17.99
CA THR A 43 -6.35 5.30 18.49
C THR A 43 -7.44 6.33 18.74
N HIS A 44 -7.07 7.47 19.33
CA HIS A 44 -7.97 8.58 19.65
C HIS A 44 -7.80 9.75 18.68
N TRP A 45 -7.47 9.44 17.42
CA TRP A 45 -7.14 10.44 16.40
C TRP A 45 -8.21 11.51 16.23
N TYR A 46 -9.48 11.16 16.41
CA TYR A 46 -10.61 12.07 16.33
C TYR A 46 -10.53 13.19 17.38
N VAL A 47 -9.99 12.92 18.58
CA VAL A 47 -9.78 13.92 19.63
C VAL A 47 -8.77 14.97 19.17
N TYR A 48 -7.69 14.52 18.52
CA TYR A 48 -6.65 15.42 18.01
C TYR A 48 -7.15 16.23 16.82
N VAL A 49 -7.83 15.59 15.86
CA VAL A 49 -8.41 16.30 14.71
C VAL A 49 -9.44 17.32 15.17
N VAL A 50 -10.44 16.93 15.96
CA VAL A 50 -11.45 17.85 16.49
C VAL A 50 -10.81 18.93 17.36
N GLY A 51 -9.86 18.57 18.21
CA GLY A 51 -9.13 19.53 19.05
C GLY A 51 -8.38 20.57 18.23
N LEU A 52 -7.69 20.16 17.15
CA LEU A 52 -7.03 21.08 16.22
C LEU A 52 -8.04 21.99 15.51
N PHE A 53 -9.17 21.45 15.06
CA PHE A 53 -10.25 22.23 14.47
C PHE A 53 -10.80 23.27 15.45
N VAL A 54 -11.08 22.87 16.69
CA VAL A 54 -11.57 23.76 17.75
C VAL A 54 -10.54 24.85 18.05
N LEU A 55 -9.27 24.51 18.21
CA LEU A 55 -8.19 25.48 18.44
C LEU A 55 -8.04 26.47 17.28
N PHE A 56 -8.23 25.99 16.04
CA PHE A 56 -8.16 26.82 14.85
C PHE A 56 -9.36 27.79 14.73
N PHE A 57 -10.57 27.34 15.08
CA PHE A 57 -11.80 28.14 14.94
C PHE A 57 -12.14 29.01 16.15
N ILE A 58 -11.66 28.71 17.37
CA ILE A 58 -11.93 29.54 18.57
C ILE A 58 -11.54 31.01 18.36
N PRO A 59 -10.32 31.35 17.90
CA PRO A 59 -9.91 32.73 17.69
C PRO A 59 -10.83 33.47 16.71
N PHE A 60 -11.26 32.78 15.64
CA PHE A 60 -12.20 33.31 14.66
C PHE A 60 -13.58 33.61 15.29
N LEU A 61 -14.13 32.69 16.08
CA LEU A 61 -15.41 32.87 16.77
C LEU A 61 -15.36 34.00 17.80
N LEU A 62 -14.28 34.11 18.58
CA LEU A 62 -14.08 35.19 19.56
C LEU A 62 -13.99 36.56 18.90
N GLN A 63 -13.38 36.63 17.71
CA GLN A 63 -13.32 37.88 16.97
C GLN A 63 -14.66 38.24 16.31
N ASN A 64 -15.34 37.28 15.70
CA ASN A 64 -16.63 37.52 15.05
C ASN A 64 -17.73 37.93 16.04
N SER A 65 -17.61 37.52 17.31
CA SER A 65 -18.49 37.96 18.40
C SER A 65 -18.12 39.33 19.00
N ASN A 66 -17.13 40.02 18.43
CA ASN A 66 -16.58 41.29 18.93
C ASN A 66 -16.02 41.22 20.37
N LEU A 67 -15.71 40.03 20.89
CA LEU A 67 -15.16 39.87 22.24
C LEU A 67 -13.69 40.30 22.30
N ILE A 68 -12.90 39.93 21.29
CA ILE A 68 -11.45 40.24 21.22
C ILE A 68 -11.06 40.57 19.78
N LYS A 69 -10.25 41.61 19.57
CA LYS A 69 -9.63 41.93 18.27
C LYS A 69 -8.26 41.27 18.17
N LEU A 70 -8.24 39.98 17.82
CA LEU A 70 -7.00 39.20 17.71
C LEU A 70 -6.30 39.38 16.36
N PHE A 71 -7.10 39.45 15.29
CA PHE A 71 -6.68 39.45 13.90
C PHE A 71 -7.04 40.75 13.16
N THR A 72 -6.26 41.05 12.14
CA THR A 72 -6.51 42.08 11.13
C THR A 72 -7.68 41.68 10.21
N LEU A 73 -8.22 42.64 9.45
CA LEU A 73 -9.27 42.36 8.46
C LEU A 73 -8.79 41.37 7.38
N GLN A 74 -7.51 41.42 7.01
CA GLN A 74 -6.89 40.53 6.03
C GLN A 74 -6.78 39.09 6.56
N GLU A 75 -6.36 38.92 7.82
CA GLU A 75 -6.37 37.61 8.49
C GLU A 75 -7.80 37.05 8.67
N MET A 76 -8.80 37.91 8.89
CA MET A 76 -10.20 37.48 8.94
C MET A 76 -10.75 37.08 7.57
N ALA A 77 -10.21 37.64 6.48
CA ALA A 77 -10.55 37.23 5.12
C ALA A 77 -10.12 35.78 4.87
N PHE A 78 -8.92 35.39 5.34
CA PHE A 78 -8.44 34.01 5.25
C PHE A 78 -9.46 32.99 5.82
N TYR A 79 -9.97 33.23 7.03
CA TYR A 79 -10.97 32.33 7.64
C TYR A 79 -12.31 32.30 6.91
N LYS A 80 -12.77 33.46 6.40
CA LYS A 80 -14.08 33.55 5.73
C LYS A 80 -14.06 32.91 4.35
N GLU A 81 -12.98 33.13 3.61
CA GLU A 81 -12.80 32.60 2.25
C GLU A 81 -12.45 31.11 2.28
N SER A 82 -11.76 30.65 3.32
CA SER A 82 -11.31 29.26 3.45
C SER A 82 -12.29 28.33 4.15
N LEU A 83 -13.44 28.80 4.68
CA LEU A 83 -14.31 27.94 5.49
C LEU A 83 -14.77 26.65 4.78
N CYS A 84 -15.11 26.74 3.50
CA CYS A 84 -15.45 25.55 2.70
C CYS A 84 -14.22 24.65 2.52
N LEU A 85 -13.07 25.25 2.21
CA LEU A 85 -11.80 24.54 2.05
C LEU A 85 -11.38 23.81 3.33
N ASP A 86 -11.48 24.47 4.49
CA ASP A 86 -11.15 23.91 5.80
C ASP A 86 -12.02 22.69 6.14
N LEU A 87 -13.30 22.72 5.77
CA LEU A 87 -14.20 21.57 5.91
C LEU A 87 -13.77 20.41 5.02
N ILE A 88 -13.42 20.67 3.75
CA ILE A 88 -12.96 19.64 2.82
C ILE A 88 -11.61 19.06 3.29
N ILE A 89 -10.68 19.91 3.74
CA ILE A 89 -9.40 19.48 4.37
C ILE A 89 -9.69 18.58 5.57
N GLY A 90 -10.64 18.96 6.42
CA GLY A 90 -11.05 18.15 7.58
C GLY A 90 -11.55 16.77 7.19
N ILE A 91 -12.42 16.70 6.18
CA ILE A 91 -12.91 15.42 5.63
C ILE A 91 -11.75 14.59 5.07
N ALA A 92 -10.82 15.21 4.35
CA ALA A 92 -9.65 14.52 3.80
C ALA A 92 -8.75 13.96 4.89
N VAL A 93 -8.42 14.75 5.91
CA VAL A 93 -7.63 14.30 7.07
C VAL A 93 -8.32 13.13 7.77
N VAL A 94 -9.64 13.20 7.99
CA VAL A 94 -10.44 12.10 8.54
C VAL A 94 -10.30 10.83 7.69
N LEU A 95 -10.44 10.94 6.37
CA LEU A 95 -10.33 9.80 5.45
C LEU A 95 -8.92 9.18 5.44
N ILE A 96 -7.87 10.01 5.42
CA ILE A 96 -6.47 9.56 5.47
C ILE A 96 -6.21 8.79 6.77
N VAL A 97 -6.65 9.35 7.90
CA VAL A 97 -6.43 8.71 9.20
C VAL A 97 -7.28 7.45 9.37
N LEU A 98 -8.51 7.44 8.86
CA LEU A 98 -9.38 6.26 8.87
C LEU A 98 -8.75 5.13 8.04
N THR A 99 -8.35 5.40 6.81
CA THR A 99 -7.73 4.41 5.91
C THR A 99 -6.41 3.89 6.49
N PHE A 100 -5.62 4.75 7.14
CA PHE A 100 -4.39 4.32 7.81
C PHE A 100 -4.68 3.38 8.98
N ASN A 101 -5.67 3.70 9.81
CA ASN A 101 -6.08 2.85 10.94
C ASN A 101 -6.68 1.52 10.48
N LEU A 102 -7.43 1.51 9.39
CA LEU A 102 -7.91 0.28 8.76
C LEU A 102 -6.75 -0.59 8.31
N TRP A 103 -5.81 -0.03 7.55
CA TRP A 103 -4.61 -0.75 7.12
C TRP A 103 -3.80 -1.29 8.30
N ARG A 104 -3.59 -0.46 9.33
CA ARG A 104 -2.89 -0.83 10.56
C ARG A 104 -3.45 -2.11 11.19
N SER A 105 -4.77 -2.25 11.21
CA SER A 105 -5.44 -3.44 11.77
C SER A 105 -5.22 -4.71 10.94
N ILE A 106 -4.91 -4.57 9.64
CA ILE A 106 -4.69 -5.68 8.72
C ILE A 106 -3.27 -6.24 8.84
N ILE A 107 -2.27 -5.46 9.29
CA ILE A 107 -0.87 -5.89 9.43
C ILE A 107 -0.77 -7.25 10.12
N ARG A 108 -1.33 -7.37 11.33
CA ARG A 108 -1.31 -8.61 12.11
C ARG A 108 -1.92 -9.78 11.32
N GLN A 109 -3.10 -9.60 10.75
CA GLN A 109 -3.80 -10.65 10.02
C GLN A 109 -3.02 -11.13 8.79
N THR A 110 -2.33 -10.22 8.10
CA THR A 110 -1.51 -10.56 6.93
C THR A 110 -0.34 -11.45 7.31
N PHE A 111 0.42 -11.10 8.35
CA PHE A 111 1.56 -11.88 8.81
C PHE A 111 1.12 -13.19 9.50
N GLU A 112 0.04 -13.19 10.28
CA GLU A 112 -0.55 -14.44 10.80
C GLU A 112 -0.97 -15.40 9.68
N ARG A 113 -1.60 -14.90 8.61
CA ARG A 113 -1.99 -15.71 7.45
C ARG A 113 -0.79 -16.28 6.70
N LEU A 114 0.30 -15.53 6.58
CA LEU A 114 1.54 -16.00 5.98
C LEU A 114 2.09 -17.22 6.72
N GLY A 115 2.16 -17.14 8.05
CA GLY A 115 2.63 -18.26 8.87
C GLY A 115 1.68 -19.46 8.85
N THR A 116 0.41 -19.24 9.21
CA THR A 116 -0.57 -20.31 9.45
C THR A 116 -0.97 -21.12 8.21
N LYS A 117 -1.05 -20.50 7.03
CA LYS A 117 -1.52 -21.16 5.80
C LYS A 117 -0.41 -21.88 5.03
N GLN A 118 0.77 -22.08 5.63
CA GLN A 118 1.93 -22.69 4.99
C GLN A 118 2.23 -22.04 3.62
N ARG A 119 2.13 -20.71 3.56
CA ARG A 119 2.38 -19.93 2.34
C ARG A 119 3.86 -19.62 2.15
N ILE A 120 4.70 -20.04 3.08
CA ILE A 120 6.13 -19.81 3.10
C ILE A 120 6.86 -21.12 3.39
N HIS A 121 7.97 -21.32 2.70
CA HIS A 121 8.95 -22.38 2.95
C HIS A 121 10.33 -21.75 3.11
N LEU A 122 11.23 -22.40 3.85
CA LEU A 122 12.62 -21.97 3.91
C LEU A 122 13.30 -22.21 2.55
N LYS A 123 14.10 -21.25 2.10
CA LYS A 123 14.95 -21.43 0.90
C LYS A 123 16.07 -22.44 1.13
N ASN A 124 16.58 -22.51 2.36
CA ASN A 124 17.58 -23.49 2.77
C ASN A 124 16.88 -24.55 3.62
N GLU A 125 16.90 -25.81 3.17
CA GLU A 125 16.20 -26.93 3.84
C GLU A 125 16.72 -27.27 5.25
N GLN A 126 17.79 -26.59 5.71
CA GLN A 126 18.52 -26.93 6.94
C GLN A 126 18.07 -26.15 8.20
N GLY A 127 16.87 -25.57 8.23
CA GLY A 127 16.40 -24.75 9.36
C GLY A 127 15.00 -25.10 9.87
N ASP A 128 14.71 -24.65 11.10
CA ASP A 128 13.35 -24.64 11.64
C ASP A 128 12.62 -23.39 11.13
N LEU A 129 11.57 -23.60 10.31
CA LEU A 129 10.77 -22.54 9.70
C LEU A 129 10.17 -21.61 10.76
N ASP A 130 9.72 -22.16 11.89
CA ASP A 130 9.00 -21.40 12.91
C ASP A 130 9.98 -20.49 13.66
N GLN A 131 11.20 -20.97 13.93
CA GLN A 131 12.26 -20.17 14.55
C GLN A 131 12.71 -19.02 13.64
N GLU A 132 12.95 -19.30 12.35
CA GLU A 132 13.38 -18.29 11.38
C GLU A 132 12.28 -17.26 11.11
N TYR A 133 11.02 -17.70 11.03
CA TYR A 133 9.89 -16.80 10.84
C TYR A 133 9.67 -15.92 12.07
N ARG A 134 9.82 -16.47 13.28
CA ARG A 134 9.79 -15.68 14.52
C ARG A 134 10.91 -14.65 14.57
N ALA A 135 12.15 -15.04 14.25
CA ALA A 135 13.27 -14.11 14.19
C ALA A 135 13.03 -12.98 13.18
N PHE A 136 12.44 -13.29 12.02
CA PHE A 136 12.01 -12.29 11.05
C PHE A 136 10.98 -11.31 11.62
N LEU A 137 9.99 -11.79 12.38
CA LEU A 137 8.99 -10.94 13.00
C LEU A 137 9.57 -10.08 14.14
N ASP A 138 10.51 -10.62 14.92
CA ASP A 138 11.23 -9.87 15.95
C ASP A 138 12.08 -8.74 15.32
N GLU A 139 12.77 -9.03 14.21
CA GLU A 139 13.49 -8.01 13.44
C GLU A 139 12.55 -6.92 12.89
N TYR A 140 11.36 -7.31 12.40
CA TYR A 140 10.36 -6.36 11.95
C TYR A 140 9.87 -5.45 13.08
N GLN A 141 9.55 -6.01 14.25
CA GLN A 141 9.18 -5.23 15.42
C GLN A 141 10.32 -4.31 15.86
N ALA A 142 11.57 -4.78 15.88
CA ALA A 142 12.72 -3.95 16.24
C ALA A 142 12.88 -2.74 15.30
N ASP A 143 12.68 -2.92 13.99
CA ASP A 143 12.72 -1.83 13.02
C ASP A 143 11.59 -0.81 13.21
N LEU A 144 10.36 -1.29 13.46
CA LEU A 144 9.21 -0.43 13.74
C LEU A 144 9.45 0.44 14.98
N LEU A 145 10.08 -0.13 16.00
CA LEU A 145 10.38 0.52 17.26
C LEU A 145 11.68 1.35 17.24
N SER A 146 12.41 1.35 16.12
CA SER A 146 13.68 2.05 15.98
C SER A 146 13.55 3.56 16.21
N THR A 147 14.53 4.15 16.90
CA THR A 147 14.60 5.61 17.14
C THR A 147 14.77 6.43 15.86
N ARG A 148 15.21 5.81 14.76
CA ARG A 148 15.37 6.44 13.44
C ARG A 148 14.07 7.02 12.89
N ARG A 149 12.91 6.54 13.36
CA ARG A 149 11.59 7.10 13.02
C ARG A 149 11.45 8.59 13.33
N TYR A 150 12.13 9.09 14.35
CA TYR A 150 12.09 10.51 14.72
C TYR A 150 12.80 11.41 13.71
N ILE A 151 13.75 10.87 12.95
CA ILE A 151 14.39 11.61 11.85
C ILE A 151 13.35 11.85 10.75
N VAL A 152 12.58 10.81 10.38
CA VAL A 152 11.50 10.93 9.41
C VAL A 152 10.41 11.89 9.92
N ALA A 153 9.98 11.74 11.18
CA ALA A 153 9.04 12.66 11.80
C ALA A 153 9.53 14.12 11.78
N ALA A 154 10.81 14.36 12.08
CA ALA A 154 11.39 15.71 12.03
C ALA A 154 11.38 16.30 10.61
N ILE A 155 11.73 15.51 9.59
CA ILE A 155 11.68 15.94 8.18
C ILE A 155 10.25 16.34 7.80
N PHE A 156 9.25 15.51 8.13
CA PHE A 156 7.85 15.83 7.85
C PHE A 156 7.35 17.04 8.64
N MET A 157 7.72 17.20 9.92
CA MET A 157 7.37 18.40 10.70
C MET A 157 7.89 19.67 10.05
N VAL A 158 9.17 19.70 9.63
CA VAL A 158 9.77 20.85 8.95
C VAL A 158 9.08 21.10 7.61
N GLY A 159 8.86 20.05 6.81
CA GLY A 159 8.16 20.17 5.52
C GLY A 159 6.75 20.74 5.65
N TRP A 160 5.98 20.28 6.64
CA TRP A 160 4.64 20.81 6.92
C TRP A 160 4.64 22.26 7.37
N VAL A 161 5.61 22.67 8.20
CA VAL A 161 5.74 24.09 8.59
C VAL A 161 6.06 24.96 7.38
N ILE A 162 6.97 24.55 6.50
CA ILE A 162 7.29 25.27 5.26
C ILE A 162 6.06 25.37 4.35
N LEU A 163 5.30 24.28 4.20
CA LEU A 163 4.09 24.26 3.38
C LEU A 163 3.03 25.23 3.92
N ILE A 164 2.73 25.15 5.22
CA ILE A 164 1.78 26.06 5.87
C ILE A 164 2.26 27.51 5.81
N TRP A 165 3.56 27.74 6.01
CA TRP A 165 4.16 29.05 5.84
C TRP A 165 3.91 29.60 4.43
N SER A 166 4.14 28.81 3.38
CA SER A 166 3.88 29.21 1.99
C SER A 166 2.41 29.57 1.78
N LEU A 167 1.49 28.75 2.31
CA LEU A 167 0.05 28.96 2.17
C LEU A 167 -0.45 30.21 2.91
N VAL A 168 0.16 30.56 4.05
CA VAL A 168 -0.28 31.69 4.89
C VAL A 168 0.38 33.02 4.52
N THR A 169 1.59 32.99 3.94
CA THR A 169 2.38 34.20 3.60
C THR A 169 1.62 35.24 2.73
N PRO A 170 0.83 34.85 1.70
CA PRO A 170 0.06 35.81 0.90
C PRO A 170 -0.94 36.63 1.71
N TYR A 171 -1.44 36.06 2.81
CA TYR A 171 -2.45 36.69 3.64
C TYR A 171 -1.82 37.64 4.66
N VAL A 172 -0.53 37.52 4.98
CA VAL A 172 0.06 38.24 6.11
C VAL A 172 1.60 38.28 6.13
N SER A 173 2.16 39.46 6.42
CA SER A 173 3.56 39.62 6.83
C SER A 173 3.69 39.30 8.33
N PHE A 174 4.33 38.18 8.66
CA PHE A 174 4.69 37.72 10.03
C PHE A 174 3.57 37.89 11.09
N SER A 175 2.53 37.07 11.00
CA SER A 175 1.26 37.22 11.72
C SER A 175 1.11 36.43 13.01
N ARG A 176 0.12 36.85 13.81
CA ARG A 176 -0.45 36.08 14.92
C ARG A 176 -1.11 34.78 14.43
N LEU A 177 -1.62 34.77 13.21
CA LEU A 177 -2.19 33.58 12.57
C LEU A 177 -1.19 32.41 12.55
N LEU A 178 0.07 32.64 12.18
CA LEU A 178 1.10 31.59 12.18
C LEU A 178 1.31 30.97 13.56
N PHE A 179 1.20 31.75 14.64
CA PHE A 179 1.31 31.24 16.00
C PHE A 179 0.20 30.22 16.33
N PHE A 180 -1.01 30.41 15.80
CA PHE A 180 -2.12 29.48 16.02
C PHE A 180 -2.07 28.25 15.11
N VAL A 181 -1.57 28.37 13.88
CA VAL A 181 -1.56 27.26 12.90
C VAL A 181 -0.32 26.36 13.05
N THR A 182 0.84 26.93 13.39
CA THR A 182 2.12 26.19 13.46
C THR A 182 2.08 24.98 14.40
N PRO A 183 1.53 25.07 15.63
CA PRO A 183 1.43 23.91 16.51
C PRO A 183 0.64 22.76 15.88
N GLY A 184 -0.45 23.07 15.18
CA GLY A 184 -1.23 22.06 14.45
C GLY A 184 -0.44 21.43 13.31
N ALA A 185 0.29 22.24 12.55
CA ALA A 185 1.17 21.76 11.48
C ALA A 185 2.26 20.81 12.01
N LEU A 186 2.87 21.13 13.15
CA LEU A 186 3.88 20.28 13.79
C LEU A 186 3.28 18.95 14.26
N VAL A 187 2.10 18.98 14.90
CA VAL A 187 1.42 17.76 15.34
C VAL A 187 1.06 16.87 14.15
N LEU A 188 0.49 17.45 13.09
CA LEU A 188 0.17 16.71 11.86
C LEU A 188 1.43 16.15 11.21
N GLY A 189 2.48 16.95 11.05
CA GLY A 189 3.75 16.50 10.47
C GLY A 189 4.41 15.38 11.27
N TYR A 190 4.31 15.42 12.60
CA TYR A 190 4.77 14.33 13.46
C TYR A 190 4.03 13.02 13.13
N PHE A 191 2.69 13.04 13.15
CA PHE A 191 1.89 11.84 12.90
C PHE A 191 2.03 11.31 11.47
N VAL A 192 2.13 12.20 10.48
CA VAL A 192 2.42 11.80 9.10
C VAL A 192 3.77 11.11 9.03
N GLY A 193 4.83 11.67 9.62
CA GLY A 193 6.15 11.06 9.58
C GLY A 193 6.24 9.72 10.31
N ILE A 194 5.56 9.56 11.45
CA ILE A 194 5.45 8.25 12.12
C ILE A 194 4.68 7.24 11.25
N SER A 195 3.59 7.65 10.61
CA SER A 195 2.82 6.81 9.69
C SER A 195 3.67 6.35 8.51
N SER A 196 4.38 7.29 7.88
CA SER A 196 5.29 7.01 6.77
C SER A 196 6.40 6.04 7.18
N TRP A 197 6.99 6.20 8.37
CA TRP A 197 7.99 5.24 8.88
C TRP A 197 7.42 3.81 8.95
N ILE A 198 6.24 3.65 9.55
CA ILE A 198 5.60 2.34 9.70
C ILE A 198 5.31 1.73 8.33
N MET A 199 4.81 2.51 7.38
CA MET A 199 4.55 2.06 6.00
C MET A 199 5.84 1.65 5.27
N ILE A 200 6.90 2.45 5.37
CA ILE A 200 8.19 2.16 4.75
C ILE A 200 8.77 0.86 5.33
N MET A 201 8.81 0.71 6.66
CA MET A 201 9.34 -0.51 7.29
C MET A 201 8.49 -1.74 6.97
N SER A 202 7.16 -1.60 6.95
CA SER A 202 6.25 -2.67 6.52
C SER A 202 6.54 -3.13 5.08
N GLY A 203 6.74 -2.18 4.17
CA GLY A 203 7.07 -2.45 2.77
C GLY A 203 8.44 -3.12 2.60
N ILE A 204 9.48 -2.60 3.29
CA ILE A 204 10.82 -3.19 3.29
C ILE A 204 10.80 -4.62 3.82
N ARG A 205 10.09 -4.87 4.92
CA ARG A 205 10.03 -6.19 5.54
C ARG A 205 9.20 -7.16 4.71
N LEU A 206 8.11 -6.71 4.10
CA LEU A 206 7.37 -7.54 3.15
C LEU A 206 8.23 -7.91 1.93
N ARG A 207 9.05 -7.00 1.43
CA ARG A 207 10.03 -7.32 0.38
C ARG A 207 11.06 -8.34 0.86
N ALA A 208 11.61 -8.15 2.06
CA ALA A 208 12.60 -9.05 2.66
C ALA A 208 12.05 -10.47 2.90
N LEU A 209 10.73 -10.61 3.06
CA LEU A 209 10.07 -11.92 3.17
C LEU A 209 10.43 -12.83 1.98
N THR A 210 10.31 -12.33 0.75
CA THR A 210 10.65 -13.10 -0.47
C THR A 210 12.14 -13.38 -0.64
N LEU A 211 13.00 -12.66 0.09
CA LEU A 211 14.43 -12.91 0.07
C LEU A 211 14.78 -14.08 0.98
N LYS A 212 14.18 -14.16 2.17
CA LYS A 212 14.42 -15.22 3.16
C LYS A 212 13.59 -16.49 2.93
N PHE A 213 12.35 -16.35 2.46
CA PHE A 213 11.39 -17.44 2.29
C PHE A 213 10.98 -17.62 0.83
N THR A 214 10.65 -18.85 0.47
CA THR A 214 10.05 -19.25 -0.81
C THR A 214 8.53 -19.23 -0.65
N LEU A 215 7.81 -18.50 -1.50
CA LEU A 215 6.35 -18.38 -1.38
C LEU A 215 5.64 -19.59 -1.98
N ASN A 216 4.63 -20.19 -1.35
CA ASN A 216 3.87 -21.25 -2.01
C ASN A 216 2.83 -20.63 -2.98
N ILE A 217 3.12 -20.68 -4.29
CA ILE A 217 2.29 -20.13 -5.37
C ILE A 217 1.51 -21.28 -5.97
N GLU A 218 0.18 -21.21 -5.89
CA GLU A 218 -0.73 -22.23 -6.42
C GLU A 218 -1.29 -21.79 -7.79
N PRO A 219 -0.83 -22.35 -8.92
CA PRO A 219 -1.20 -21.85 -10.25
C PRO A 219 -2.71 -21.87 -10.52
N ALA A 220 -3.40 -22.91 -10.03
CA ALA A 220 -4.83 -23.11 -10.19
C ALA A 220 -5.69 -22.52 -9.05
N HIS A 221 -5.13 -21.61 -8.24
CA HIS A 221 -5.88 -21.02 -7.13
C HIS A 221 -7.01 -20.10 -7.66
N PRO A 222 -8.24 -20.15 -7.10
CA PRO A 222 -9.42 -19.44 -7.62
C PRO A 222 -9.34 -17.90 -7.58
N ASP A 223 -8.29 -17.33 -6.99
CA ASP A 223 -8.08 -15.87 -6.94
C ASP A 223 -7.33 -15.31 -8.15
N ASN A 224 -6.82 -16.16 -9.06
CA ASN A 224 -5.95 -15.78 -10.18
C ASN A 224 -4.70 -14.97 -9.73
N CYS A 225 -4.27 -15.13 -8.48
CA CYS A 225 -3.12 -14.47 -7.87
C CYS A 225 -2.23 -15.48 -7.12
N GLY A 226 -2.38 -16.77 -7.39
CA GLY A 226 -1.57 -17.83 -6.78
C GLY A 226 -1.86 -18.06 -5.29
N GLY A 227 -3.01 -17.61 -4.78
CA GLY A 227 -3.30 -17.60 -3.34
C GLY A 227 -2.68 -16.41 -2.60
N LEU A 228 -2.00 -15.50 -3.29
CA LEU A 228 -1.29 -14.35 -2.72
C LEU A 228 -2.07 -13.03 -2.82
N ARG A 229 -3.35 -13.06 -3.23
CA ARG A 229 -4.18 -11.84 -3.35
C ARG A 229 -4.23 -11.00 -2.07
N PHE A 230 -4.13 -11.65 -0.90
CA PHE A 230 -4.14 -10.94 0.38
C PHE A 230 -2.90 -10.04 0.58
N LEU A 231 -1.76 -10.34 -0.05
CA LEU A 231 -0.58 -9.48 -0.06
C LEU A 231 -0.80 -8.25 -0.94
N GLY A 232 -1.40 -8.42 -2.12
CA GLY A 232 -1.81 -7.30 -2.96
C GLY A 232 -2.81 -6.38 -2.26
N ASN A 233 -3.81 -6.96 -1.58
CA ASN A 233 -4.77 -6.20 -0.78
C ASN A 233 -4.09 -5.45 0.38
N PHE A 234 -3.10 -6.08 1.04
CA PHE A 234 -2.33 -5.44 2.10
C PHE A 234 -1.56 -4.21 1.59
N CYS A 235 -0.85 -4.32 0.46
CA CYS A 235 -0.12 -3.21 -0.14
C CYS A 235 -1.07 -2.12 -0.68
N LEU A 236 -2.22 -2.50 -1.25
CA LEU A 236 -3.25 -1.52 -1.65
C LEU A 236 -3.75 -0.76 -0.42
N ALA A 237 -4.11 -1.47 0.65
CA ALA A 237 -4.55 -0.86 1.89
C ALA A 237 -3.46 0.05 2.48
N MET A 238 -2.18 -0.32 2.36
CA MET A 238 -1.05 0.52 2.72
C MET A 238 -1.01 1.81 1.89
N ALA A 239 -1.31 1.75 0.59
CA ALA A 239 -1.32 2.90 -0.29
C ALA A 239 -2.57 3.80 -0.14
N LEU A 240 -3.71 3.27 0.36
CA LEU A 240 -4.98 4.01 0.46
C LEU A 240 -4.89 5.38 1.17
N PRO A 241 -4.16 5.55 2.29
CA PRO A 241 -4.03 6.85 2.95
C PRO A 241 -3.32 7.88 2.04
N ILE A 242 -2.32 7.44 1.28
CA ILE A 242 -1.62 8.30 0.32
C ILE A 242 -2.56 8.63 -0.84
N LEU A 243 -3.26 7.63 -1.38
CA LEU A 243 -4.23 7.82 -2.47
C LEU A 243 -5.39 8.75 -2.06
N ALA A 244 -5.82 8.72 -0.81
CA ALA A 244 -6.81 9.65 -0.28
C ALA A 244 -6.28 11.10 -0.26
N GLY A 245 -5.01 11.28 0.12
CA GLY A 245 -4.31 12.58 0.00
C GLY A 245 -4.23 13.04 -1.45
N VAL A 246 -3.75 12.19 -2.35
CA VAL A 246 -3.65 12.47 -3.79
C VAL A 246 -5.01 12.89 -4.36
N ALA A 247 -6.07 12.13 -4.05
CA ALA A 247 -7.42 12.44 -4.51
C ALA A 247 -7.91 13.79 -3.99
N PHE A 248 -7.71 14.07 -2.70
CA PHE A 248 -8.09 15.34 -2.10
C PHE A 248 -7.41 16.52 -2.79
N PHE A 249 -6.08 16.49 -2.91
CA PHE A 249 -5.34 17.60 -3.50
C PHE A 249 -5.56 17.69 -5.03
N GLY A 250 -5.80 16.58 -5.72
CA GLY A 250 -6.22 16.58 -7.12
C GLY A 250 -7.57 17.25 -7.32
N LEU A 251 -8.55 16.93 -6.48
CA LEU A 251 -9.86 17.61 -6.46
C LEU A 251 -9.74 19.08 -6.07
N TYR A 252 -8.84 19.42 -5.15
CA TYR A 252 -8.54 20.81 -4.80
C TYR A 252 -8.01 21.60 -6.01
N GLY A 253 -7.06 21.03 -6.77
CA GLY A 253 -6.57 21.64 -8.00
C GLY A 253 -7.70 21.84 -9.03
N ILE A 254 -8.46 20.79 -9.33
CA ILE A 254 -9.61 20.86 -10.26
C ILE A 254 -10.64 21.91 -9.81
N GLY A 255 -10.97 21.92 -8.52
CA GLY A 255 -11.92 22.88 -7.94
C GLY A 255 -11.42 24.32 -8.08
N GLY A 256 -10.14 24.56 -7.89
CA GLY A 256 -9.49 25.84 -8.12
C GLY A 256 -9.56 26.32 -9.58
N ALA A 257 -9.36 25.40 -10.51
CA ALA A 257 -9.44 25.68 -11.95
C ALA A 257 -10.88 26.04 -12.39
N ILE A 258 -11.89 25.31 -11.90
CA ILE A 258 -13.30 25.52 -12.29
C ILE A 258 -13.91 26.73 -11.56
N PHE A 259 -13.54 26.95 -10.30
CA PHE A 259 -14.08 28.00 -9.45
C PHE A 259 -12.97 28.93 -8.94
N PRO A 260 -12.36 29.77 -9.80
CA PRO A 260 -11.26 30.65 -9.40
C PRO A 260 -11.61 31.64 -8.29
N SER A 261 -12.90 31.90 -8.05
CA SER A 261 -13.37 32.73 -6.95
C SER A 261 -13.20 32.10 -5.57
N LEU A 262 -12.94 30.78 -5.50
CA LEU A 262 -12.70 30.06 -4.24
C LEU A 262 -11.23 30.09 -3.80
N ILE A 263 -10.31 30.49 -4.68
CA ILE A 263 -8.86 30.53 -4.38
C ILE A 263 -8.33 31.95 -4.62
N TYR A 264 -7.90 32.61 -3.54
CA TYR A 264 -7.49 34.02 -3.53
C TYR A 264 -6.24 34.30 -4.39
N ASP A 265 -5.36 33.31 -4.59
CA ASP A 265 -4.18 33.41 -5.47
C ASP A 265 -4.25 32.39 -6.61
N LYS A 266 -4.54 32.90 -7.81
CA LYS A 266 -5.00 32.12 -8.97
C LYS A 266 -3.93 31.24 -9.62
N ASN A 267 -2.64 31.59 -9.48
CA ASN A 267 -1.59 30.94 -10.27
C ASN A 267 -0.52 30.23 -9.43
N ALA A 268 -0.07 30.81 -8.31
CA ALA A 268 1.05 30.25 -7.54
C ALA A 268 0.61 29.05 -6.69
N ALA A 269 -0.44 29.20 -5.88
CA ALA A 269 -0.89 28.16 -4.96
C ALA A 269 -1.42 26.90 -5.67
N HIS A 270 -2.03 27.06 -6.85
CA HIS A 270 -2.51 25.93 -7.66
C HIS A 270 -1.35 25.11 -8.23
N ILE A 271 -0.35 25.77 -8.82
CA ILE A 271 0.80 25.09 -9.43
C ILE A 271 1.68 24.45 -8.35
N GLU A 272 1.91 25.13 -7.22
CA GLU A 272 2.71 24.59 -6.12
C GLU A 272 2.08 23.36 -5.47
N ALA A 273 0.75 23.38 -5.21
CA ALA A 273 0.05 22.24 -4.63
C ALA A 273 0.10 21.02 -5.56
N VAL A 274 -0.13 21.23 -6.86
CA VAL A 274 -0.16 20.13 -7.83
C VAL A 274 1.24 19.59 -8.16
N LEU A 275 2.27 20.43 -8.18
CA LEU A 275 3.65 19.97 -8.31
C LEU A 275 4.13 19.22 -7.07
N GLY A 276 3.78 19.69 -5.87
CA GLY A 276 4.08 19.00 -4.62
C GLY A 276 3.50 17.59 -4.60
N LEU A 277 2.25 17.42 -5.05
CA LEU A 277 1.61 16.12 -5.19
C LEU A 277 2.36 15.15 -6.10
N ILE A 278 2.74 15.63 -7.29
CA ILE A 278 3.37 14.75 -8.28
C ILE A 278 4.77 14.35 -7.82
N ILE A 279 5.50 15.28 -7.21
CA ILE A 279 6.89 15.03 -6.79
C ILE A 279 6.94 14.14 -5.54
N PHE A 280 5.98 14.25 -4.61
CA PHE A 280 6.05 13.54 -3.33
C PHE A 280 5.06 12.37 -3.24
N ASP A 281 3.80 12.56 -3.60
CA ASP A 281 2.77 11.54 -3.35
C ASP A 281 2.78 10.43 -4.38
N VAL A 282 3.07 10.71 -5.66
CA VAL A 282 3.16 9.66 -6.70
C VAL A 282 4.30 8.68 -6.39
N PRO A 283 5.54 9.13 -6.10
CA PRO A 283 6.60 8.20 -5.70
C PRO A 283 6.26 7.48 -4.41
N LEU A 284 5.71 8.19 -3.41
CA LEU A 284 5.36 7.55 -2.13
C LEU A 284 4.30 6.46 -2.30
N ALA A 285 3.26 6.70 -3.10
CA ALA A 285 2.25 5.68 -3.44
C ALA A 285 2.88 4.50 -4.20
N PHE A 286 3.80 4.77 -5.13
CA PHE A 286 4.53 3.73 -5.86
C PHE A 286 5.37 2.88 -4.92
N PHE A 287 6.10 3.50 -3.98
CA PHE A 287 6.87 2.81 -2.96
C PHE A 287 6.00 2.07 -1.96
N ALA A 288 4.79 2.54 -1.67
CA ALA A 288 3.86 1.83 -0.80
C ALA A 288 3.25 0.61 -1.52
N PHE A 289 2.96 0.69 -2.81
CA PHE A 289 2.26 -0.38 -3.52
C PHE A 289 3.20 -1.34 -4.27
N PHE A 290 3.99 -0.83 -5.21
CA PHE A 290 4.77 -1.66 -6.14
C PHE A 290 6.08 -2.16 -5.55
N PHE A 291 6.81 -1.30 -4.82
CA PHE A 291 8.11 -1.68 -4.27
C PHE A 291 8.09 -2.96 -3.41
N PRO A 292 7.16 -3.15 -2.45
CA PRO A 292 7.11 -4.40 -1.68
C PRO A 292 6.70 -5.61 -2.51
N LEU A 293 5.86 -5.41 -3.53
CA LEU A 293 5.34 -6.48 -4.38
C LEU A 293 6.29 -6.88 -5.51
N TRP A 294 7.27 -6.04 -5.85
CA TRP A 294 8.14 -6.29 -7.00
C TRP A 294 8.93 -7.59 -6.89
N CYS A 295 9.43 -7.93 -5.70
CA CYS A 295 10.14 -9.20 -5.51
C CYS A 295 9.18 -10.40 -5.56
N ILE A 296 7.95 -10.25 -5.07
CA ILE A 296 6.90 -11.28 -5.19
C ILE A 296 6.54 -11.50 -6.66
N HIS A 297 6.33 -10.42 -7.41
CA HIS A 297 6.08 -10.43 -8.84
C HIS A 297 7.20 -11.17 -9.59
N ARG A 298 8.47 -10.84 -9.30
CA ARG A 298 9.60 -11.51 -9.94
C ARG A 298 9.63 -13.01 -9.65
N GLU A 299 9.40 -13.42 -8.39
CA GLU A 299 9.31 -14.84 -8.03
C GLU A 299 8.15 -15.54 -8.75
N MET A 300 6.99 -14.89 -8.89
CA MET A 300 5.85 -15.42 -9.64
C MET A 300 6.15 -15.58 -11.14
N VAL A 301 6.89 -14.63 -11.75
CA VAL A 301 7.32 -14.71 -13.15
C VAL A 301 8.35 -15.83 -13.34
N GLU A 302 9.36 -15.94 -12.48
CA GLU A 302 10.35 -17.02 -12.54
C GLU A 302 9.69 -18.40 -12.42
N ARG A 303 8.67 -18.54 -11.56
CA ARG A 303 7.91 -19.80 -11.43
C ARG A 303 7.01 -20.10 -12.61
N LYS A 304 6.44 -19.06 -13.20
CA LYS A 304 5.66 -19.17 -14.43
C LYS A 304 6.53 -19.72 -15.55
N GLU A 305 7.69 -19.11 -15.78
CA GLU A 305 8.65 -19.53 -16.82
C GLU A 305 9.10 -20.98 -16.61
N ALA A 306 9.50 -21.33 -15.38
CA ALA A 306 9.89 -22.71 -15.06
C ALA A 306 8.75 -23.72 -15.27
N TYR A 307 7.50 -23.35 -14.96
CA TYR A 307 6.34 -24.20 -15.20
C TYR A 307 6.04 -24.37 -16.69
N GLU A 308 6.12 -23.29 -17.48
CA GLU A 308 5.96 -23.30 -18.94
C GLU A 308 7.02 -24.17 -19.61
N ASP A 309 8.27 -24.11 -19.16
CA ASP A 309 9.36 -24.95 -19.67
C ASP A 309 9.12 -26.44 -19.39
N ILE A 310 8.79 -26.80 -18.14
CA ILE A 310 8.50 -28.19 -17.74
C ILE A 310 7.30 -28.73 -18.55
N PHE A 311 6.26 -27.91 -18.71
CA PHE A 311 5.08 -28.29 -19.45
C PHE A 311 5.36 -28.46 -20.95
N GLY A 312 6.16 -27.56 -21.54
CA GLY A 312 6.61 -27.65 -22.93
C GLY A 312 7.44 -28.91 -23.20
N ASP A 313 8.35 -29.26 -22.28
CA ASP A 313 9.12 -30.49 -22.34
C ASP A 313 8.22 -31.73 -22.24
N TYR A 314 7.25 -31.73 -21.33
CA TYR A 314 6.29 -32.82 -21.18
C TYR A 314 5.45 -33.02 -22.45
N LEU A 315 4.89 -31.95 -23.02
CA LEU A 315 4.16 -32.02 -24.29
C LEU A 315 5.05 -32.54 -25.43
N SER A 316 6.29 -32.04 -25.53
CA SER A 316 7.25 -32.48 -26.54
C SER A 316 7.57 -33.98 -26.41
N GLN A 317 7.63 -34.50 -25.18
CA GLN A 317 7.82 -35.94 -24.94
C GLN A 317 6.60 -36.76 -25.34
N LEU A 318 5.39 -36.30 -25.02
CA LEU A 318 4.15 -36.95 -25.45
C LEU A 318 4.03 -36.99 -26.97
N GLU A 319 4.33 -35.89 -27.65
CA GLU A 319 4.31 -35.82 -29.12
C GLU A 319 5.33 -36.80 -29.73
N LYS A 320 6.56 -36.86 -29.19
CA LYS A 320 7.56 -37.84 -29.65
C LYS A 320 7.08 -39.28 -29.47
N LYS A 321 6.45 -39.61 -28.33
CA LYS A 321 5.87 -40.93 -28.07
C LYS A 321 4.73 -41.24 -29.04
N LEU A 322 3.86 -40.27 -29.32
CA LEU A 322 2.76 -40.40 -30.27
C LEU A 322 3.28 -40.73 -31.68
N TRP A 323 4.28 -39.99 -32.16
CA TRP A 323 4.91 -40.25 -33.46
C TRP A 323 5.59 -41.63 -33.53
N ALA A 324 6.21 -42.07 -32.45
CA ALA A 324 6.80 -43.41 -32.36
C ALA A 324 5.73 -44.52 -32.45
N ALA A 325 4.62 -44.40 -31.71
CA ALA A 325 3.51 -45.34 -31.75
C ALA A 325 2.86 -45.42 -33.14
N LEU A 326 2.64 -44.26 -33.79
CA LEU A 326 2.14 -44.18 -35.16
C LEU A 326 3.07 -44.86 -36.17
N ARG A 327 4.39 -44.67 -36.04
CA ARG A 327 5.39 -45.33 -36.91
C ARG A 327 5.39 -46.84 -36.75
N GLN A 328 5.15 -47.34 -35.54
CA GLN A 328 5.03 -48.77 -35.24
C GLN A 328 3.65 -49.35 -35.60
N LYS A 329 2.72 -48.53 -36.11
CA LYS A 329 1.32 -48.88 -36.41
C LYS A 329 0.54 -49.37 -35.17
N ASN A 330 0.94 -48.97 -33.96
CA ASN A 330 0.16 -49.24 -32.76
C ASN A 330 -0.91 -48.15 -32.57
N LEU A 331 -2.10 -48.39 -33.14
CA LEU A 331 -3.19 -47.40 -33.16
C LEU A 331 -3.84 -47.19 -31.79
N GLU A 332 -3.86 -48.21 -30.93
CA GLU A 332 -4.44 -48.07 -29.59
C GLU A 332 -3.59 -47.15 -28.72
N ASP A 333 -2.27 -47.37 -28.68
CA ASP A 333 -1.32 -46.50 -27.97
C ASP A 333 -1.36 -45.07 -28.51
N ALA A 334 -1.42 -44.90 -29.83
CA ALA A 334 -1.49 -43.58 -30.44
C ALA A 334 -2.79 -42.84 -30.05
N LYS A 335 -3.92 -43.54 -29.94
CA LYS A 335 -5.18 -42.95 -29.51
C LYS A 335 -5.12 -42.52 -28.03
N ALA A 336 -4.57 -43.37 -27.16
CA ALA A 336 -4.39 -43.05 -25.74
C ALA A 336 -3.47 -41.83 -25.54
N LEU A 337 -2.34 -41.76 -26.25
CA LEU A 337 -1.42 -40.62 -26.18
C LEU A 337 -2.04 -39.34 -26.74
N LYS A 338 -2.88 -39.44 -27.78
CA LYS A 338 -3.61 -38.27 -28.30
C LYS A 338 -4.58 -37.73 -27.26
N GLU A 339 -5.33 -38.59 -26.58
CA GLU A 339 -6.24 -38.20 -25.50
C GLU A 339 -5.46 -37.56 -24.33
N GLU A 340 -4.29 -38.11 -23.98
CA GLU A 340 -3.41 -37.51 -22.96
C GLU A 340 -2.93 -36.10 -23.37
N ILE A 341 -2.55 -35.89 -24.64
CA ILE A 341 -2.19 -34.56 -25.16
C ILE A 341 -3.40 -33.62 -25.13
N GLU A 342 -4.58 -34.06 -25.55
CA GLU A 342 -5.80 -33.25 -25.52
C GLU A 342 -6.14 -32.81 -24.08
N VAL A 343 -6.03 -33.72 -23.11
CA VAL A 343 -6.21 -33.41 -21.68
C VAL A 343 -5.12 -32.44 -21.19
N ALA A 344 -3.85 -32.67 -21.56
CA ALA A 344 -2.74 -31.79 -21.20
C ALA A 344 -2.94 -30.37 -21.78
N GLN A 345 -3.43 -30.25 -23.02
CA GLN A 345 -3.72 -28.96 -23.64
C GLN A 345 -4.80 -28.17 -22.90
N VAL A 346 -5.78 -28.83 -22.27
CA VAL A 346 -6.81 -28.14 -21.45
C VAL A 346 -6.22 -27.49 -20.20
N ILE A 347 -5.13 -28.04 -19.65
CA ILE A 347 -4.41 -27.48 -18.50
C ILE A 347 -3.23 -26.58 -18.91
N ASN A 348 -3.14 -26.22 -20.20
CA ASN A 348 -2.06 -25.38 -20.70
C ASN A 348 -1.99 -24.04 -19.92
N PRO A 349 -0.82 -23.65 -19.41
CA PRO A 349 -0.63 -22.37 -18.72
C PRO A 349 -1.08 -21.14 -19.52
N ASP A 350 -1.01 -21.20 -20.86
CA ASP A 350 -1.49 -20.13 -21.73
C ASP A 350 -3.02 -19.95 -21.66
N ILE A 351 -3.75 -21.05 -21.42
CA ILE A 351 -5.22 -21.06 -21.37
C ILE A 351 -5.72 -20.76 -19.95
N GLN A 352 -5.14 -21.39 -18.93
CA GLN A 352 -5.54 -21.14 -17.54
C GLN A 352 -4.98 -19.83 -16.98
N GLY A 353 -3.89 -19.31 -17.54
CA GLY A 353 -3.25 -18.07 -17.13
C GLY A 353 -2.50 -18.23 -15.81
N TYR A 354 -1.21 -18.54 -15.88
CA TYR A 354 -0.37 -18.55 -14.69
C TYR A 354 -0.28 -17.14 -14.08
N PRO A 355 -0.57 -16.96 -12.77
CA PRO A 355 -0.60 -15.63 -12.17
C PRO A 355 0.80 -15.02 -12.12
N SER A 356 0.93 -13.78 -12.59
CA SER A 356 2.20 -13.04 -12.57
C SER A 356 2.25 -11.95 -11.50
N TRP A 357 1.11 -11.54 -10.97
CA TRP A 357 1.03 -10.51 -9.93
C TRP A 357 0.18 -10.98 -8.74
N PRO A 358 0.51 -10.56 -7.51
CA PRO A 358 -0.27 -10.85 -6.32
C PRO A 358 -1.52 -9.95 -6.21
N PHE A 359 -2.01 -9.38 -7.31
CA PHE A 359 -3.20 -8.53 -7.37
C PHE A 359 -3.93 -8.66 -8.71
N ASP A 360 -5.22 -8.33 -8.71
CA ASP A 360 -6.07 -8.32 -9.90
C ASP A 360 -6.06 -6.96 -10.61
N ARG A 361 -6.60 -6.92 -11.84
CA ARG A 361 -6.73 -5.67 -12.63
C ARG A 361 -7.59 -4.62 -11.92
N ARG A 362 -8.50 -5.04 -11.04
CA ARG A 362 -9.38 -4.15 -10.27
C ARG A 362 -8.58 -3.35 -9.23
N ILE A 363 -7.67 -4.01 -8.50
CA ILE A 363 -6.75 -3.36 -7.57
C ILE A 363 -5.88 -2.32 -8.29
N LEU A 364 -5.37 -2.67 -9.49
CA LEU A 364 -4.59 -1.74 -10.30
C LEU A 364 -5.41 -0.50 -10.70
N LEU A 365 -6.67 -0.68 -11.11
CA LEU A 365 -7.56 0.44 -11.45
C LEU A 365 -7.82 1.34 -10.23
N ILE A 366 -8.12 0.75 -9.07
CA ILE A 366 -8.32 1.50 -7.82
C ILE A 366 -7.06 2.31 -7.45
N TYR A 367 -5.88 1.76 -7.69
CA TYR A 367 -4.61 2.46 -7.46
C TYR A 367 -4.37 3.61 -8.46
N LEU A 368 -4.65 3.40 -9.75
CA LEU A 368 -4.36 4.37 -10.80
C LEU A 368 -5.37 5.52 -10.86
N LEU A 369 -6.63 5.30 -10.51
CA LEU A 369 -7.70 6.29 -10.65
C LEU A 369 -7.42 7.61 -9.87
N PRO A 370 -7.00 7.59 -8.59
CA PRO A 370 -6.65 8.81 -7.87
C PRO A 370 -5.48 9.57 -8.50
N GLN A 371 -4.51 8.85 -9.10
CA GLN A 371 -3.34 9.45 -9.73
C GLN A 371 -3.66 10.22 -11.02
N ALA A 372 -4.80 9.91 -11.66
CA ALA A 372 -5.27 10.68 -12.80
C ALA A 372 -5.80 12.07 -12.40
N LEU A 373 -6.24 12.26 -11.16
CA LEU A 373 -6.85 13.53 -10.70
C LEU A 373 -5.85 14.70 -10.71
N PRO A 374 -4.62 14.60 -10.17
CA PRO A 374 -3.62 15.66 -10.31
C PRO A 374 -3.31 16.00 -11.77
N ILE A 375 -3.21 14.99 -12.64
CA ILE A 375 -2.94 15.21 -14.08
C ILE A 375 -4.08 16.01 -14.71
N LEU A 376 -5.33 15.62 -14.45
CA LEU A 376 -6.50 16.37 -14.88
C LEU A 376 -6.52 17.80 -14.29
N GLY A 377 -6.10 17.97 -13.04
CA GLY A 377 -5.94 19.28 -12.40
C GLY A 377 -4.95 20.21 -13.11
N ILE A 378 -3.85 19.67 -13.66
CA ILE A 378 -2.91 20.45 -14.49
C ILE A 378 -3.50 20.74 -15.86
N LEU A 379 -4.10 19.74 -16.50
CA LEU A 379 -4.53 19.84 -17.89
C LEU A 379 -5.77 20.73 -18.05
N LEU A 380 -6.71 20.71 -17.10
CA LEU A 380 -7.97 21.43 -17.22
C LEU A 380 -7.80 22.96 -17.41
N PRO A 381 -6.95 23.67 -16.64
CA PRO A 381 -6.63 25.08 -16.90
C PRO A 381 -6.13 25.37 -18.32
N LEU A 382 -5.39 24.45 -18.95
CA LEU A 382 -4.85 24.63 -20.31
C LEU A 382 -5.93 24.60 -21.39
N PHE A 383 -7.10 24.03 -21.10
CA PHE A 383 -8.22 23.94 -22.06
C PHE A 383 -9.32 24.98 -21.80
N LEU A 384 -9.37 25.56 -20.59
CA LEU A 384 -10.34 26.59 -20.23
C LEU A 384 -9.90 28.01 -20.60
N HIS A 385 -8.64 28.18 -21.02
CA HIS A 385 -8.04 29.40 -21.54
C HIS A 385 -7.72 29.24 -23.02
#